data_AF-A0A2M8AX49-F1
#
_entry.id   AF-A0A2M8AX49-F1
#
_cell.length_a   1.000
_cell.length_b   1.000
_cell.length_c   1.000
_cell.angle_alpha   90.00
_cell.angle_beta   90.00
_cell.angle_gamma   90.00
#
_symmetry.space_group_name_H-M   'P 1'
#
loop_
_entity.id
_entity.type
_entity.pdbx_description
1 polymer ?
#
loop_
_entity_poly.entity_id
_entity_poly.type
_entity_poly.pdbx_seq_one_letter_code
_entity_poly.pdbx_strand_id
1 'polypeptide(L)' 'MRMFTGIVEDVGTVASLLPLREGTSITVATTLPMDTIAEGDSVSVSGVCLTVT' A
#
# COMPACT_ATOMS: atom_id res chain seq x y z
N MET A 1 2.89 -16.65 -9.60
CA MET A 1 3.40 -16.01 -8.36
C MET A 1 4.49 -15.04 -8.76
N ARG A 2 4.15 -13.79 -9.06
CA ARG A 2 5.16 -12.76 -9.34
C ARG A 2 5.35 -11.97 -8.05
N MET A 3 6.54 -12.07 -7.50
CA MET A 3 7.01 -11.21 -6.41
C MET A 3 7.16 -9.77 -6.93
N PHE A 4 7.09 -8.79 -6.04
CA PHE A 4 7.41 -7.40 -6.40
C PHE A 4 8.79 -7.30 -7.06
N THR A 5 8.93 -6.43 -8.04
CA THR A 5 10.18 -6.26 -8.80
C THR A 5 11.27 -5.51 -8.02
N GLY A 6 10.91 -4.88 -6.89
CA GLY A 6 11.78 -3.98 -6.14
C GLY A 6 11.93 -2.59 -6.77
N ILE A 7 11.21 -2.31 -7.85
CA ILE A 7 11.16 -0.98 -8.48
C ILE A 7 10.08 -0.15 -7.76
N VAL A 8 10.44 1.06 -7.35
CA VAL A 8 9.50 2.01 -6.75
C VAL A 8 8.77 2.75 -7.88
N GLU A 9 7.44 2.60 -7.94
CA GLU A 9 6.61 3.19 -8.99
C GLU A 9 6.09 4.59 -8.63
N ASP A 10 5.93 4.89 -7.33
CA ASP A 10 5.52 6.19 -6.82
C ASP A 10 6.08 6.45 -5.41
N VAL A 11 6.11 7.72 -5.00
CA VAL A 11 6.36 8.15 -3.62
C VAL A 11 5.11 8.85 -3.10
N GLY A 12 4.31 8.13 -2.31
CA GLY A 12 3.13 8.66 -1.66
C GLY A 12 3.41 9.39 -0.34
N THR A 13 2.37 9.99 0.23
CA THR A 13 2.39 10.63 1.56
C THR A 13 1.45 9.87 2.50
N VAL A 14 1.91 9.58 3.72
CA VAL A 14 1.04 9.03 4.77
C VAL A 14 0.04 10.11 5.19
N ALA A 15 -1.23 9.90 4.84
CA ALA A 15 -2.32 10.84 5.11
C ALA A 15 -2.93 10.61 6.49
N SER A 16 -2.97 9.36 6.97
CA SER A 16 -3.46 9.03 8.31
C SER A 16 -2.88 7.71 8.82
N LEU A 17 -2.91 7.55 10.15
CA LEU A 17 -2.60 6.33 10.85
C LEU A 17 -3.76 6.01 11.80
N LEU A 18 -4.33 4.81 11.69
CA LEU A 18 -5.41 4.35 12.54
C LEU A 18 -4.94 3.11 13.33
N PRO A 19 -4.62 3.25 14.63
CA PRO A 19 -4.30 2.11 15.48
C PRO A 19 -5.47 1.13 15.54
N LEU A 20 -5.19 -0.16 15.36
CA LEU A 20 -6.17 -1.23 15.47
C LEU A 20 -5.89 -2.06 16.73
N ARG A 21 -6.75 -3.04 17.00
CA ARG A 21 -6.50 -4.01 18.09
C ARG A 21 -5.20 -4.78 17.86
N GLU A 22 -4.90 -5.07 16.60
CA GLU A 22 -3.65 -5.69 16.16
C GLU A 22 -3.09 -4.88 14.99
N GLY A 23 -1.97 -4.21 15.21
CA GLY A 23 -1.31 -3.38 14.20
C GLY A 23 -1.96 -2.01 13.98
N THR A 24 -1.72 -1.46 12.79
CA THR A 24 -2.13 -0.10 12.41
C THR A 24 -2.54 -0.11 10.95
N SER A 25 -3.72 0.43 10.64
CA SER A 25 -4.10 0.74 9.26
C SER A 25 -3.48 2.09 8.86
N ILE A 26 -2.92 2.15 7.65
CA ILE A 26 -2.28 3.35 7.11
C ILE A 26 -3.03 3.81 5.87
N THR A 27 -3.36 5.09 5.78
CA THR A 27 -3.86 5.68 4.53
C THR A 27 -2.70 6.38 3.83
N VAL A 28 -2.41 5.99 2.60
CA VAL A 28 -1.36 6.59 1.77
C VAL A 28 -2.01 7.33 0.60
N ALA A 29 -1.82 8.65 0.55
CA ALA A 29 -2.13 9.43 -0.63
C ALA A 29 -1.04 9.19 -1.69
N THR A 30 -1.41 8.72 -2.87
CA THR A 30 -0.51 8.29 -3.94
C THR A 30 -1.06 8.68 -5.29
N THR A 31 -0.17 8.77 -6.30
CA THR A 31 -0.52 9.02 -7.70
C THR A 31 -0.59 7.74 -8.52
N LEU A 32 -0.46 6.57 -7.89
CA LEU A 32 -0.62 5.28 -8.56
C LEU A 32 -2.01 5.17 -9.22
N PRO A 33 -2.09 4.48 -10.38
CA PRO A 33 -3.32 4.29 -11.11
C PRO A 33 -4.30 3.40 -10.31
N MET A 34 -5.26 4.04 -9.63
CA MET A 34 -6.24 3.37 -8.75
C MET A 34 -7.17 2.40 -9.49
N ASP A 35 -7.33 2.55 -10.80
CA ASP A 35 -8.04 1.62 -11.66
C ASP A 35 -7.33 0.26 -11.83
N THR A 36 -6.04 0.20 -11.47
CA THR A 36 -5.22 -1.03 -11.49
C THR A 36 -5.04 -1.68 -10.12
N ILE A 37 -5.56 -1.06 -9.05
CA ILE A 37 -5.41 -1.52 -7.66
C ILE A 37 -6.80 -1.77 -7.08
N ALA A 38 -7.10 -3.02 -6.74
CA ALA A 38 -8.37 -3.40 -6.14
C ALA A 38 -8.26 -3.67 -4.63
N GLU A 39 -9.40 -3.64 -3.94
CA GLU A 39 -9.50 -4.11 -2.56
C GLU A 39 -9.05 -5.58 -2.46
N GLY A 40 -8.21 -5.89 -1.47
CA GLY A 40 -7.59 -7.21 -1.28
C GLY A 40 -6.30 -7.43 -2.07
N ASP A 41 -5.91 -6.54 -2.99
CA ASP A 41 -4.62 -6.64 -3.66
C ASP A 41 -3.45 -6.45 -2.68
N SER A 42 -2.31 -7.00 -3.06
CA SER A 42 -1.06 -6.83 -2.32
C SER A 42 -0.23 -5.71 -2.93
N VAL A 43 0.09 -4.69 -2.14
CA VAL A 43 0.93 -3.55 -2.54
C VAL A 43 2.17 -3.48 -1.63
N SER A 44 3.32 -3.14 -2.19
CA SER A 44 4.55 -2.94 -1.42
C SER A 44 4.67 -1.47 -1.02
N VAL A 45 4.67 -1.20 0.28
CA VAL A 45 4.90 0.15 0.84
C VAL A 45 6.20 0.11 1.64
N SER A 46 7.22 0.86 1.19
CA SER A 46 8.56 0.86 1.78
C SER A 46 9.16 -0.54 1.96
N GLY A 47 8.87 -1.45 1.02
CA GLY A 47 9.36 -2.84 1.03
C GLY A 47 8.52 -3.83 1.86
N VAL A 48 7.46 -3.36 2.52
CA VAL A 48 6.52 -4.21 3.27
C VAL A 48 5.33 -4.55 2.39
N CYS A 49 5.02 -5.84 2.27
CA CYS A 49 3.79 -6.30 1.61
C CYS A 49 2.59 -5.99 2.51
N LEU A 50 1.66 -5.17 2.01
CA LEU A 50 0.42 -4.80 2.68
C LEU A 50 -0.77 -5.15 1.81
N THR A 51 -1.91 -5.43 2.44
CA THR A 51 -3.19 -5.67 1.76
C THR A 51 -3.96 -4.36 1.65
N VAL A 52 -4.49 -4.08 0.47
CA VAL A 52 -5.37 -2.93 0.23
C VAL A 52 -6.73 -3.19 0.90
N THR A 53 -7.21 -2.21 1.66
CA THR A 53 -8.49 -2.20 2.37
C THR A 53 -9.21 -0.88 2.19
#